data_AF-A0AAP6EBV0-F1
#
_entry.id   AF-A0AAP6EBV0-F1
#
_cell.length_a   1.000
_cell.length_b   1.000
_cell.length_c   1.000
_cell.angle_alpha   90.00
_cell.angle_beta   90.00
_cell.angle_gamma   90.00
#
_symmetry.space_group_name_H-M   'P 1'
#
loop_
_entity.id
_entity.type
_entity.pdbx_description
1 polymer ?
#
loop_
_entity_poly.entity_id
_entity_poly.type
_entity_poly.pdbx_seq_one_letter_code
_entity_poly.pdbx_strand_id
1 'polypeptide(L)'
;MMKKILLVVAITGMFVQGVWAKSDQQIRDEAKNNVITVSQVSGMTEGTGVTLNGQIVKQLAAEEDHFELSDASGSIVIDVDDEVWRPLALKAGDKVQVVGEVDISDEGNRKATVDVLTLERLR
;
A
#
# COMPACT_ATOMS: atom_id res chain seq x y z
N MET A 1 50.72 8.34 31.07
CA MET A 1 50.84 8.53 29.61
C MET A 1 49.51 8.20 28.96
N MET A 2 48.84 9.16 28.33
CA MET A 2 47.63 8.92 27.53
C MET A 2 47.85 9.56 26.15
N LYS A 3 47.69 8.78 25.09
CA LYS A 3 47.82 9.21 23.69
C LYS A 3 46.41 9.31 23.09
N LYS A 4 46.07 10.54 22.66
CA LYS A 4 45.37 11.00 21.42
C LYS A 4 44.34 10.03 20.80
N ILE A 5 43.17 10.47 20.32
CA ILE A 5 42.98 11.18 19.03
C ILE A 5 41.53 11.74 18.99
N LEU A 6 41.36 13.02 18.66
CA LEU A 6 40.09 13.57 18.16
C LEU A 6 39.99 13.24 16.67
N LEU A 7 38.88 12.64 16.24
CA LEU A 7 38.56 12.37 14.85
C LEU A 7 37.40 13.28 14.45
N VAL A 8 37.71 14.36 13.71
CA VAL A 8 36.72 15.22 13.06
C VAL A 8 36.47 14.64 11.68
N VAL A 9 35.27 14.09 11.46
CA VAL A 9 34.82 13.67 10.13
C VAL A 9 33.87 14.74 9.62
N ALA A 10 34.39 15.62 8.76
CA ALA A 10 33.57 16.48 7.92
C ALA A 10 33.22 15.70 6.65
N ILE A 11 32.02 15.13 6.60
CA ILE A 11 31.45 14.60 5.34
C ILE A 11 30.58 15.69 4.77
N THR A 12 31.10 16.39 3.77
CA THR A 12 30.30 17.16 2.82
C THR A 12 29.46 16.18 2.00
N GLY A 13 28.19 16.03 2.38
CA GLY A 13 27.23 15.24 1.62
C GLY A 13 26.69 16.03 0.41
N MET A 14 27.17 15.71 -0.79
CA MET A 14 26.39 15.90 -2.01
C MET A 14 25.30 14.83 -2.02
N PHE A 15 24.07 15.20 -1.67
CA PHE A 15 22.91 14.34 -1.83
C PHE A 15 22.55 14.25 -3.32
N VAL A 16 22.85 13.12 -3.95
CA VAL A 16 22.22 12.73 -5.20
C VAL A 16 20.80 12.24 -4.85
N GLN A 17 19.76 12.92 -5.34
CA GLN A 17 18.38 12.47 -5.15
C GLN A 17 18.11 11.27 -6.06
N GLY A 18 18.34 10.07 -5.53
CA GLY A 18 17.77 8.85 -6.09
C GLY A 18 16.28 8.80 -5.77
N VAL A 19 15.47 8.33 -6.72
CA VAL A 19 14.10 7.90 -6.46
C VAL A 19 14.19 6.63 -5.63
N TRP A 20 14.24 6.79 -4.31
CA TRP A 20 14.15 5.67 -3.39
C TRP A 20 12.68 5.30 -3.25
N ALA A 21 12.35 4.01 -3.38
CA ALA A 21 11.05 3.50 -3.00
C ALA A 21 10.74 3.95 -1.56
N LYS A 22 9.49 4.36 -1.31
CA LYS A 22 9.06 4.74 0.04
C LYS A 22 9.15 3.50 0.93
N SER A 23 9.52 3.69 2.19
CA SER A 23 9.35 2.62 3.19
C SER A 23 7.89 2.44 3.52
N ASP A 24 7.49 1.24 3.95
CA ASP A 24 6.13 0.96 4.41
C ASP A 24 5.64 1.93 5.48
N GLN A 25 6.55 2.38 6.37
CA GLN A 25 6.20 3.34 7.40
C GLN A 25 5.80 4.69 6.80
N GLN A 26 6.51 5.15 5.77
CA GLN A 26 6.17 6.37 5.06
C GLN A 26 4.85 6.23 4.30
N ILE A 27 4.59 5.07 3.68
CA ILE A 27 3.32 4.79 2.99
C ILE A 27 2.16 4.80 4.00
N ARG A 28 2.32 4.16 5.15
CA ARG A 28 1.32 4.17 6.23
C ARG A 28 1.07 5.58 6.78
N ASP A 29 2.12 6.39 6.92
CA ASP A 29 1.98 7.77 7.41
C ASP A 29 1.28 8.68 6.39
N GLU A 30 1.52 8.46 5.09
CA GLU A 30 0.80 9.12 4.01
C GLU A 30 -0.67 8.68 3.96
N ALA A 31 -0.94 7.38 4.07
CA ALA A 31 -2.28 6.79 4.02
C ALA A 31 -3.23 7.32 5.10
N LYS A 32 -2.71 7.72 6.28
CA LYS A 32 -3.50 8.37 7.35
C LYS A 32 -4.22 9.64 6.89
N ASN A 33 -3.65 10.35 5.92
CA ASN A 33 -4.20 11.59 5.39
C ASN A 33 -4.97 11.38 4.06
N ASN A 34 -4.90 10.18 3.48
CA ASN A 34 -5.45 9.84 2.17
C ASN A 34 -6.56 8.79 2.30
N VAL A 35 -7.62 9.11 3.05
CA VAL A 35 -8.84 8.31 3.10
C VAL A 35 -9.71 8.67 1.90
N ILE A 36 -9.81 7.77 0.92
CA ILE A 36 -10.47 8.04 -0.37
C ILE A 36 -11.47 6.94 -0.75
N THR A 37 -12.28 7.21 -1.77
CA THR A 37 -13.16 6.20 -2.40
C THR A 37 -12.39 5.38 -3.43
N VAL A 38 -12.90 4.18 -3.73
CA VAL A 38 -12.31 3.28 -4.73
C VAL A 38 -12.15 3.97 -6.09
N SER A 39 -13.14 4.74 -6.54
CA SER A 39 -13.09 5.45 -7.83
C SER A 39 -11.98 6.51 -7.92
N GLN A 40 -11.50 7.03 -6.80
CA GLN A 40 -10.47 8.07 -6.77
C GLN A 40 -9.06 7.51 -6.97
N VAL A 41 -8.87 6.20 -6.75
CA VAL A 41 -7.55 5.54 -6.81
C VAL A 41 -6.88 5.72 -8.17
N SER A 42 -7.63 5.62 -9.28
CA SER A 42 -7.07 5.76 -10.63
C SER A 42 -6.50 7.15 -10.95
N GLY A 43 -6.85 8.17 -10.15
CA GLY A 43 -6.32 9.52 -10.27
C GLY A 43 -5.09 9.78 -9.39
N MET A 44 -4.70 8.83 -8.56
CA MET A 44 -3.55 8.95 -7.67
C MET A 44 -2.24 8.68 -8.43
N THR A 45 -1.15 9.23 -7.89
CA THR A 45 0.19 8.91 -8.38
C THR A 45 0.59 7.52 -7.92
N GLU A 46 1.32 6.78 -8.76
CA GLU A 46 1.97 5.53 -8.36
C GLU A 46 2.82 5.73 -7.09
N GLY A 47 2.78 4.75 -6.21
CA GLY A 47 3.47 4.76 -4.92
C GLY A 47 2.83 5.64 -3.85
N THR A 48 1.58 6.09 -4.03
CA THR A 48 0.87 6.88 -3.03
C THR A 48 0.22 5.96 -1.99
N GLY A 49 0.45 6.22 -0.70
CA GLY A 49 -0.26 5.55 0.37
C GLY A 49 -1.71 6.01 0.48
N VAL A 50 -2.65 5.07 0.56
CA VAL A 50 -4.09 5.32 0.64
C VAL A 50 -4.78 4.45 1.70
N THR A 51 -5.89 4.94 2.22
CA THR A 51 -6.82 4.18 3.05
C THR A 51 -8.16 4.05 2.33
N LEU A 52 -8.64 2.81 2.13
CA LEU A 52 -9.92 2.49 1.52
C LEU A 52 -10.82 1.79 2.53
N ASN A 53 -12.13 2.08 2.50
CA ASN A 53 -13.13 1.30 3.23
C ASN A 53 -14.09 0.69 2.22
N GLY A 54 -14.29 -0.62 2.29
CA GLY A 54 -15.11 -1.31 1.31
C GLY A 54 -15.57 -2.70 1.76
N GLN A 55 -16.10 -3.45 0.81
CA GLN A 55 -16.53 -4.83 1.00
C GLN A 55 -15.84 -5.73 -0.02
N ILE A 56 -15.32 -6.87 0.45
CA ILE A 56 -14.77 -7.92 -0.40
C ILE A 56 -15.91 -8.52 -1.23
N VAL A 57 -15.78 -8.48 -2.55
CA VAL A 57 -16.73 -9.06 -3.50
C VAL A 57 -16.39 -10.52 -3.76
N LYS A 58 -15.14 -10.79 -4.13
CA LYS A 58 -14.62 -12.13 -4.42
C LYS A 58 -13.10 -12.15 -4.38
N GLN A 59 -12.53 -13.33 -4.18
CA GLN A 59 -11.13 -13.62 -4.55
C GLN A 59 -11.09 -13.94 -6.05
N LEU A 60 -10.09 -13.45 -6.78
CA LEU A 60 -10.05 -13.63 -8.24
C LEU A 60 -9.68 -15.05 -8.65
N ALA A 61 -8.81 -15.71 -7.88
CA ALA A 61 -8.55 -17.15 -7.97
C ALA A 61 -8.23 -17.73 -6.59
N ALA A 62 -8.54 -19.01 -6.36
CA ALA A 62 -8.50 -19.63 -5.03
C ALA A 62 -7.10 -19.67 -4.37
N GLU A 63 -6.03 -19.53 -5.16
CA GLU A 63 -4.63 -19.53 -4.69
C GLU A 63 -3.91 -18.22 -5.07
N GLU A 64 -4.66 -17.15 -5.37
CA GLU A 64 -4.11 -15.83 -5.66
C GLU A 64 -4.34 -14.85 -4.52
N ASP A 65 -3.43 -13.90 -4.41
CA ASP A 65 -3.46 -12.81 -3.44
C ASP A 65 -4.35 -11.64 -3.90
N HIS A 66 -5.00 -11.79 -5.06
CA HIS A 66 -5.89 -10.78 -5.61
C HIS A 66 -7.35 -10.91 -5.13
N PHE A 67 -7.88 -9.82 -4.56
CA PHE A 67 -9.27 -9.69 -4.18
C PHE A 67 -9.93 -8.51 -4.87
N GLU A 68 -11.21 -8.66 -5.20
CA GLU A 68 -12.05 -7.54 -5.61
C GLU A 68 -12.63 -6.84 -4.38
N LEU A 69 -12.31 -5.56 -4.21
CA LEU A 69 -12.87 -4.68 -3.19
C LEU A 69 -13.82 -3.69 -3.86
N SER A 70 -14.99 -3.51 -3.27
CA SER A 70 -15.97 -2.52 -3.75
C SER A 70 -16.42 -1.56 -2.67
N ASP A 71 -16.76 -0.34 -3.09
CA ASP A 71 -17.52 0.62 -2.30
C ASP A 71 -18.66 1.19 -3.16
N ALA A 72 -19.34 2.25 -2.68
CA ALA A 72 -20.44 2.87 -3.44
C ALA A 72 -19.99 3.56 -4.74
N SER A 73 -18.69 3.83 -4.89
CA SER A 73 -18.11 4.54 -6.03
C SER A 73 -17.62 3.61 -7.14
N GLY A 74 -17.32 2.35 -6.82
CA GLY A 74 -16.83 1.39 -7.80
C GLY A 74 -16.19 0.15 -7.20
N SER A 75 -15.34 -0.49 -8.00
CA SER A 75 -14.63 -1.72 -7.65
C SER A 75 -13.18 -1.63 -8.11
N ILE A 76 -12.27 -2.21 -7.34
CA ILE A 76 -10.84 -2.28 -7.61
C ILE A 76 -10.28 -3.64 -7.20
N VAL A 77 -9.16 -4.01 -7.81
CA VAL A 77 -8.37 -5.16 -7.37
C VAL A 77 -7.37 -4.69 -6.32
N ILE A 78 -7.36 -5.37 -5.19
CA ILE A 78 -6.35 -5.23 -4.15
C ILE A 78 -5.48 -6.49 -4.14
N ASP A 79 -4.17 -6.32 -3.97
CA ASP A 79 -3.21 -7.41 -3.78
C ASP A 79 -2.93 -7.55 -2.29
N VAL A 80 -3.31 -8.68 -1.70
CA VAL A 80 -3.26 -8.94 -0.27
C VAL A 80 -2.39 -10.17 -0.06
N ASP A 81 -1.23 -10.00 0.54
CA ASP A 81 -0.30 -11.10 0.84
C ASP A 81 -0.98 -12.20 1.69
N ASP A 82 -0.62 -13.46 1.44
CA ASP A 82 -1.18 -14.62 2.12
C ASP A 82 -0.95 -14.67 3.63
N GLU A 83 0.12 -14.01 4.11
CA GLU A 83 0.39 -13.76 5.52
C GLU A 83 -0.69 -12.86 6.16
N VAL A 84 -1.37 -12.04 5.35
CA VAL A 84 -2.46 -11.14 5.79
C VAL A 84 -3.83 -11.81 5.65
N TRP A 85 -4.18 -12.37 4.50
CA TRP A 85 -5.57 -12.81 4.26
C TRP A 85 -5.89 -14.19 4.83
N ARG A 86 -4.94 -15.13 4.86
CA ARG A 86 -5.20 -16.50 5.35
C ARG A 86 -5.60 -16.52 6.82
N PRO A 87 -4.90 -15.82 7.75
CA PRO A 87 -5.29 -15.81 9.17
C PRO A 87 -6.66 -15.15 9.41
N LEU A 88 -7.03 -14.18 8.57
CA LEU A 88 -8.34 -13.51 8.64
C LEU A 88 -9.48 -14.36 8.07
N ALA A 89 -9.16 -15.42 7.31
CA ALA A 89 -10.10 -16.16 6.48
C ALA A 89 -10.97 -15.18 5.67
N LEU A 90 -10.30 -14.28 4.94
CA LEU A 90 -10.93 -13.23 4.15
C LEU A 90 -11.87 -13.85 3.12
N LYS A 91 -13.11 -13.34 3.01
CA LYS A 91 -14.13 -13.88 2.12
C LYS A 91 -15.08 -12.81 1.60
N ALA A 92 -15.82 -13.16 0.56
CA ALA A 92 -16.91 -12.36 0.04
C ALA A 92 -17.88 -11.93 1.16
N GLY A 93 -18.24 -10.66 1.16
CA GLY A 93 -19.12 -10.03 2.13
C GLY A 93 -18.41 -9.37 3.31
N ASP A 94 -17.13 -9.66 3.54
CA ASP A 94 -16.35 -9.01 4.61
C ASP A 94 -16.22 -7.51 4.34
N LYS A 95 -16.61 -6.69 5.34
CA LYS A 95 -16.34 -5.25 5.33
C LYS A 95 -14.96 -5.01 5.90
N VAL A 96 -14.14 -4.23 5.21
CA VAL A 96 -12.73 -4.07 5.53
C VAL A 96 -12.29 -2.61 5.41
N GLN A 97 -11.28 -2.26 6.19
CA GLN A 97 -10.42 -1.12 5.95
C GLN A 97 -9.09 -1.64 5.40
N VAL A 98 -8.63 -1.04 4.31
CA VAL A 98 -7.37 -1.38 3.63
C VAL A 98 -6.45 -0.17 3.70
N VAL A 99 -5.23 -0.38 4.15
CA VAL A 99 -4.12 0.56 4.04
C VAL A 99 -3.12 -0.03 3.06
N GLY A 100 -2.79 0.70 2.00
CA GLY A 100 -1.93 0.17 0.94
C GLY A 100 -1.33 1.25 0.06
N GLU A 101 -0.49 0.80 -0.87
CA GLU A 101 0.19 1.60 -1.88
C GLU A 101 -0.55 1.50 -3.22
N VAL A 102 -0.75 2.63 -3.90
CA VAL A 102 -1.30 2.62 -5.26
C VAL A 102 -0.24 2.11 -6.22
N ASP A 103 -0.52 0.99 -6.89
CA ASP A 103 0.28 0.47 -7.99
C ASP A 103 -0.43 0.73 -9.33
N ILE A 104 0.34 1.04 -10.36
CA ILE A 104 -0.16 1.36 -11.70
C ILE A 104 0.56 0.48 -12.71
N SER A 105 -0.11 -0.56 -13.19
CA SER A 105 0.43 -1.39 -14.27
C SER A 105 0.21 -0.73 -15.63
N ASP A 106 1.26 -0.70 -16.47
CA ASP A 106 1.22 -0.25 -17.86
C ASP A 106 0.92 -1.38 -18.86
N GLU A 107 0.69 -2.62 -18.41
CA GLU A 107 0.40 -3.75 -19.31
C GLU A 107 -1.01 -3.68 -19.91
N GLY A 108 -1.07 -3.49 -21.23
CA GLY A 108 -2.30 -3.56 -22.04
C GLY A 108 -3.21 -2.34 -21.90
N ASN A 109 -3.66 -2.03 -20.69
CA ASN A 109 -4.41 -0.82 -20.33
C ASN A 109 -3.97 -0.37 -18.93
N ARG A 110 -3.64 0.91 -18.78
CA ARG A 110 -3.18 1.47 -17.50
C ARG A 110 -4.23 1.23 -16.41
N LYS A 111 -3.96 0.30 -15.49
CA LYS A 111 -4.90 -0.15 -14.45
C LYS A 111 -4.28 0.11 -13.09
N ALA A 112 -5.01 0.84 -12.25
CA ALA A 112 -4.62 1.02 -10.86
C ALA A 112 -5.08 -0.17 -10.01
N THR A 113 -4.18 -0.63 -9.14
CA THR A 113 -4.39 -1.62 -8.08
C THR A 113 -3.95 -1.01 -6.75
N VAL A 114 -4.14 -1.74 -5.65
CA VAL A 114 -3.61 -1.35 -4.34
C VAL A 114 -2.90 -2.53 -3.71
N ASP A 115 -1.62 -2.38 -3.44
CA ASP A 115 -0.79 -3.35 -2.73
C ASP A 115 -1.01 -3.15 -1.23
N VAL A 116 -1.52 -4.19 -0.55
CA VAL A 116 -2.03 -4.04 0.80
C VAL A 116 -0.94 -4.24 1.83
N LEU A 117 -0.69 -3.20 2.62
CA LEU A 117 0.20 -3.24 3.79
C LEU A 117 -0.53 -3.70 5.06
N THR A 118 -1.80 -3.35 5.19
CA THR A 118 -2.61 -3.73 6.36
C THR A 118 -4.08 -3.83 5.97
N LEU A 119 -4.74 -4.87 6.44
CA LEU A 119 -6.17 -5.09 6.25
C LEU A 119 -6.83 -5.40 7.59
N GLU A 120 -7.88 -4.66 7.91
CA GLU A 120 -8.67 -4.88 9.11
C GLU A 120 -10.13 -5.16 8.77
N ARG A 121 -10.70 -6.23 9.32
CA ARG A 121 -12.15 -6.49 9.21
C ARG A 121 -12.92 -5.54 10.13
N LEU A 122 -13.83 -4.78 9.55
CA LEU A 122 -14.73 -3.88 10.28
C LEU A 122 -15.84 -4.70 10.97
N ARG A 123 -16.13 -4.36 12.23
CA ARG A 123 -17.19 -5.00 13.04
C ARG A 123 -18.55 -4.36 12.82
#